data_AF-A0A3D5W8Z2-F1
#
_entry.id   AF-A0A3D5W8Z2-F1
#
_cell.length_a   1.000
_cell.length_b   1.000
_cell.length_c   1.000
_cell.angle_alpha   90.00
_cell.angle_beta   90.00
_cell.angle_gamma   90.00
#
_symmetry.space_group_name_H-M   'P 1'
#
loop_
_entity.id
_entity.type
_entity.pdbx_description
1 polymer ?
#
loop_
_entity_poly.entity_id
_entity_poly.type
_entity_poly.pdbx_seq_one_letter_code
_entity_poly.pdbx_strand_id
1 'polypeptide(L)'
;MSPTKEQIREQVALALSEDIGAGDLTALLISESETVRAQLICREDAVACGRDWVEAVFEILDPAVHTDWCFNDGDEIPAGKTWCVIEGSVRAILSGERTALNFAQLLAGTATATRAMVREIQGTQAQLLDTRKTLPG
;
A
#
# COMPACT_ATOMS: atom_id res chain seq x y z
N MET A 1 -12.98 -1.99 14.14
CA MET A 1 -11.89 -2.89 14.56
C MET A 1 -10.89 -2.88 13.42
N SER A 2 -9.62 -2.53 13.65
CA SER A 2 -8.61 -2.61 12.58
C SER A 2 -8.39 -4.09 12.20
N PRO A 3 -8.12 -4.40 10.92
CA PRO A 3 -7.90 -5.78 10.50
C PRO A 3 -6.65 -6.36 11.18
N THR A 4 -6.65 -7.67 11.36
CA THR A 4 -5.48 -8.38 11.89
C THR A 4 -4.41 -8.53 10.81
N LYS A 5 -3.15 -8.68 11.20
CA LYS A 5 -2.05 -8.95 10.26
C LYS A 5 -2.30 -10.19 9.40
N GLU A 6 -2.96 -11.19 9.95
CA GLU A 6 -3.29 -12.43 9.24
C GLU A 6 -4.34 -12.19 8.14
N GLN A 7 -5.38 -11.40 8.42
CA GLN A 7 -6.37 -11.00 7.41
C GLN A 7 -5.73 -10.21 6.27
N ILE A 8 -4.82 -9.28 6.61
CA ILE A 8 -4.05 -8.51 5.61
C ILE A 8 -3.23 -9.46 4.74
N ARG A 9 -2.49 -10.38 5.37
CA ARG A 9 -1.65 -11.36 4.66
C ARG A 9 -2.46 -12.25 3.71
N GLU A 10 -3.64 -12.71 4.13
CA GLU A 10 -4.55 -13.50 3.28
C GLU A 10 -5.04 -12.71 2.06
N GLN A 11 -5.48 -11.47 2.25
CA GLN A 11 -5.92 -10.60 1.15
C GLN A 11 -4.77 -10.31 0.17
N VAL A 12 -3.59 -10.03 0.69
CA VAL A 12 -2.41 -9.76 -0.12
C VAL A 12 -1.96 -11.01 -0.88
N ALA A 13 -1.95 -12.18 -0.23
CA ALA A 13 -1.61 -13.43 -0.89
C ALA A 13 -2.57 -13.74 -2.05
N LEU A 14 -3.87 -13.49 -1.86
CA LEU A 14 -4.86 -13.63 -2.92
C LEU A 14 -4.57 -12.67 -4.09
N ALA A 15 -4.34 -11.39 -3.80
CA ALA A 15 -4.04 -10.38 -4.82
C ALA A 15 -2.74 -10.69 -5.59
N LEU A 16 -1.68 -11.12 -4.90
CA LEU A 16 -0.46 -11.59 -5.54
C LEU A 16 -0.73 -12.80 -6.44
N SER A 17 -1.53 -13.76 -5.99
CA SER A 17 -1.86 -14.93 -6.82
C SER A 17 -2.63 -14.56 -8.10
N GLU A 18 -3.43 -13.49 -8.06
CA GLU A 18 -4.12 -12.95 -9.23
C GLU A 18 -3.15 -12.23 -10.19
N ASP A 19 -2.25 -11.40 -9.65
CA ASP A 19 -1.35 -10.53 -10.43
C ASP A 19 -0.19 -11.31 -11.08
N ILE A 20 0.51 -12.15 -10.30
CA ILE A 20 1.70 -12.88 -10.77
C ILE A 20 1.47 -14.37 -11.03
N GLY A 21 0.39 -14.96 -10.52
CA GLY A 21 0.04 -16.36 -10.78
C GLY A 21 1.19 -17.35 -10.52
N ALA A 22 1.64 -18.04 -11.57
CA ALA A 22 2.72 -19.04 -11.50
C ALA A 22 4.14 -18.42 -11.46
N GLY A 23 4.26 -17.09 -11.57
CA GLY A 23 5.51 -16.36 -11.47
C GLY A 23 5.64 -15.23 -12.50
N ASP A 24 6.50 -14.27 -12.19
CA ASP A 24 6.81 -13.12 -13.05
C ASP A 24 8.00 -13.44 -13.98
N LEU A 25 7.70 -13.86 -15.20
CA LEU A 25 8.71 -14.21 -16.21
C LEU A 25 9.63 -13.05 -16.57
N THR A 26 9.16 -11.81 -16.44
CA THR A 26 9.96 -10.63 -16.79
C THR A 26 10.99 -10.34 -15.70
N ALA A 27 10.59 -10.44 -14.43
CA ALA A 27 11.52 -10.34 -13.30
C ALA A 27 12.62 -11.42 -13.34
N LEU A 28 12.33 -12.63 -13.85
CA LEU A 28 13.33 -13.69 -13.99
C LEU A 28 14.50 -13.35 -14.93
N LEU A 29 14.36 -12.34 -15.80
CA LEU A 29 15.44 -11.86 -16.66
C LEU A 29 16.51 -11.08 -15.90
N ILE A 30 16.21 -10.64 -14.66
CA ILE A 30 17.10 -9.88 -13.79
C ILE A 30 17.89 -10.85 -12.91
N SER A 31 19.12 -10.50 -12.54
CA SER A 31 19.92 -11.33 -11.63
C SER A 31 19.25 -11.46 -10.25
N GLU A 32 19.23 -12.67 -9.69
CA GLU A 32 18.65 -12.94 -8.37
C GLU A 32 19.41 -12.23 -7.23
N SER A 33 20.70 -11.96 -7.43
CA SER A 33 21.55 -11.26 -6.45
C SER A 33 21.44 -9.73 -6.51
N GLU A 34 20.69 -9.19 -7.46
CA GLU A 34 20.59 -7.74 -7.64
C GLU A 34 19.63 -7.13 -6.62
N THR A 35 20.10 -6.08 -5.94
CA THR A 35 19.29 -5.32 -4.97
C THR A 35 19.13 -3.88 -5.44
N VAL A 36 18.01 -3.27 -5.09
CA VAL A 36 17.68 -1.89 -5.47
C VAL A 36 17.01 -1.16 -4.32
N ARG A 37 17.07 0.17 -4.42
CA ARG A 37 16.36 1.12 -3.59
C ARG A 37 15.32 1.85 -4.44
N ALA A 38 14.05 1.60 -4.18
CA ALA A 38 12.91 2.21 -4.85
C ALA A 38 12.22 3.24 -3.95
N GLN A 39 11.49 4.18 -4.57
CA GLN A 39 10.70 5.19 -3.85
C GLN A 39 9.24 5.11 -4.28
N LEU A 40 8.34 5.03 -3.30
CA LEU A 40 6.91 5.17 -3.52
C LEU A 40 6.54 6.65 -3.37
N ILE A 41 6.23 7.29 -4.50
CA ILE A 41 5.97 8.74 -4.56
C ILE A 41 4.46 8.99 -4.66
N CYS A 42 3.94 9.83 -3.76
CA CYS A 42 2.57 10.30 -3.84
C CYS A 42 2.48 11.42 -4.89
N ARG A 43 1.61 11.27 -5.90
CA ARG A 43 1.51 12.24 -7.02
C ARG A 43 0.48 13.34 -6.79
N GLU A 44 -0.38 13.18 -5.80
CA GLU A 44 -1.46 14.09 -5.42
C GLU A 44 -1.41 14.29 -3.90
N ASP A 45 -2.06 15.33 -3.39
CA ASP A 45 -2.20 15.48 -1.94
C ASP A 45 -3.09 14.35 -1.41
N ALA A 46 -2.58 13.59 -0.43
CA ALA A 46 -3.27 12.41 0.09
C ALA A 46 -3.17 12.30 1.60
N VAL A 47 -4.04 11.47 2.19
CA VAL A 47 -3.89 10.95 3.54
C VAL A 47 -3.28 9.56 3.45
N ALA A 48 -2.15 9.35 4.12
CA ALA A 48 -1.47 8.08 4.22
C ALA A 48 -2.40 7.00 4.80
N CYS A 49 -2.56 5.87 4.12
CA CYS A 49 -3.27 4.71 4.65
C CYS A 49 -2.88 3.43 3.90
N GLY A 50 -2.58 2.35 4.61
CA GLY A 50 -2.33 1.04 4.01
C GLY A 50 -0.88 0.56 4.10
N ARG A 51 -0.08 1.11 5.01
CA ARG A 51 1.31 0.67 5.26
C ARG A 51 1.44 -0.84 5.40
N ASP A 52 0.60 -1.43 6.24
CA ASP A 52 0.65 -2.87 6.55
C ASP A 52 0.40 -3.74 5.31
N TRP A 53 -0.40 -3.28 4.34
CA TRP A 53 -0.64 -4.01 3.09
C TRP A 53 0.57 -3.93 2.16
N VAL A 54 1.21 -2.76 2.06
CA VAL A 54 2.43 -2.58 1.28
C VAL A 54 3.57 -3.42 1.86
N GLU A 55 3.74 -3.42 3.18
CA GLU A 55 4.74 -4.26 3.85
C GLU A 55 4.47 -5.75 3.62
N ALA A 56 3.21 -6.18 3.76
CA ALA A 56 2.83 -7.58 3.56
C ALA A 56 3.09 -8.06 2.12
N VAL A 57 2.91 -7.21 1.10
CA VAL A 57 3.23 -7.56 -0.30
C VAL A 57 4.69 -7.97 -0.42
N PHE A 58 5.59 -7.15 0.09
CA PHE A 58 7.02 -7.41 -0.05
C PHE A 58 7.49 -8.51 0.90
N GLU A 59 6.96 -8.61 2.13
CA GLU A 59 7.29 -9.69 3.07
C GLU A 59 6.94 -11.07 2.50
N ILE A 60 5.82 -11.20 1.78
CA ILE A 60 5.42 -12.46 1.14
C ILE A 60 6.36 -12.83 0.00
N LEU A 61 6.82 -11.85 -0.79
CA LEU A 61 7.69 -12.09 -1.94
C LEU A 61 9.14 -12.34 -1.54
N ASP A 62 9.66 -11.57 -0.59
CA ASP A 62 11.00 -11.70 -0.05
C ASP A 62 11.08 -11.05 1.36
N PRO A 63 11.19 -11.84 2.43
CA PRO A 63 11.30 -11.34 3.81
C PRO A 63 12.50 -10.42 4.08
N ALA A 64 13.50 -10.39 3.19
CA ALA A 64 14.63 -9.49 3.29
C ALA A 64 14.34 -8.07 2.79
N VAL A 65 13.21 -7.84 2.10
CA VAL A 65 12.82 -6.50 1.65
C VAL A 65 12.40 -5.65 2.85
N HIS A 66 13.00 -4.46 2.93
CA HIS A 66 12.74 -3.49 3.99
C HIS A 66 12.03 -2.26 3.44
N THR A 67 11.10 -1.69 4.22
CA THR A 67 10.40 -0.46 3.88
C THR A 67 10.62 0.61 4.95
N ASP A 68 11.24 1.72 4.55
CA ASP A 68 11.47 2.91 5.37
C ASP A 68 10.39 3.95 5.12
N TRP A 69 9.53 4.19 6.11
CA TRP A 69 8.37 5.08 5.99
C TRP A 69 8.69 6.52 6.39
N CYS A 70 8.34 7.47 5.53
CA CYS A 70 8.43 8.91 5.80
C CYS A 70 7.14 9.48 6.44
N PHE A 71 6.01 8.80 6.24
CA PHE A 71 4.69 9.19 6.74
C PHE A 71 3.97 7.98 7.34
N ASN A 72 3.27 8.17 8.47
CA ASN A 72 2.47 7.16 9.12
C ASN A 72 1.02 7.20 8.64
N ASP A 73 0.28 6.10 8.79
CA ASP A 73 -1.15 6.09 8.48
C ASP A 73 -1.89 7.18 9.27
N GLY A 74 -2.68 7.98 8.55
CA GLY A 74 -3.39 9.15 9.06
C GLY A 74 -2.70 10.50 8.79
N ASP A 75 -1.40 10.49 8.45
CA ASP A 75 -0.64 11.70 8.10
C ASP A 75 -1.06 12.24 6.73
N GLU A 76 -0.89 13.56 6.53
CA GLU A 76 -1.08 14.19 5.22
C GLU A 76 0.25 14.13 4.43
N ILE A 77 0.19 13.60 3.21
CA ILE A 77 1.30 13.50 2.27
C ILE A 77 1.08 14.52 1.15
N PRO A 78 1.92 15.56 1.05
CA PRO A 78 1.86 16.50 -0.07
C PRO A 78 2.24 15.83 -1.40
N ALA A 79 1.64 16.30 -2.50
CA ALA A 79 1.98 15.88 -3.84
C ALA A 79 3.49 16.00 -4.13
N GLY A 80 4.05 14.99 -4.80
CA GLY A 80 5.47 14.88 -5.14
C GLY A 80 6.36 14.40 -4.00
N LYS A 81 5.82 14.10 -2.81
CA LYS A 81 6.61 13.55 -1.69
C LYS A 81 6.73 12.04 -1.76
N THR A 82 7.89 11.55 -1.34
CA THR A 82 8.14 10.13 -1.10
C THR A 82 7.39 9.70 0.16
N TRP A 83 6.47 8.76 0.01
CA TRP A 83 5.76 8.16 1.14
C TRP A 83 6.66 7.16 1.87
N CYS A 84 7.32 6.27 1.12
CA CYS A 84 8.31 5.35 1.65
C CYS A 84 9.40 5.02 0.64
N VAL A 85 10.49 4.48 1.17
CA VAL A 85 11.59 3.89 0.43
C VAL A 85 11.55 2.39 0.64
N ILE A 86 11.71 1.61 -0.41
CA ILE A 86 11.70 0.14 -0.37
C ILE A 86 13.07 -0.36 -0.85
N GLU A 87 13.73 -1.20 -0.07
CA GLU A 87 15.07 -1.71 -0.34
C GLU A 87 15.09 -3.24 -0.27
N GLY A 88 15.69 -3.89 -1.28
CA GLY A 88 15.78 -5.35 -1.31
C GLY A 88 15.94 -5.91 -2.72
N SER A 89 15.58 -7.19 -2.91
CA SER A 89 15.67 -7.88 -4.19
C SER A 89 14.92 -7.13 -5.30
N VAL A 90 15.60 -6.89 -6.43
CA VAL A 90 14.98 -6.24 -7.59
C VAL A 90 13.77 -7.03 -8.08
N ARG A 91 13.86 -8.36 -8.09
CA ARG A 91 12.76 -9.24 -8.52
C ARG A 91 11.54 -9.06 -7.63
N ALA A 92 11.72 -9.12 -6.31
CA ALA A 92 10.63 -8.97 -5.36
C ALA A 92 9.97 -7.58 -5.46
N ILE A 93 10.77 -6.51 -5.59
CA ILE A 93 10.26 -5.15 -5.69
C ILE A 93 9.44 -4.96 -6.99
N LEU A 94 9.94 -5.43 -8.13
CA LEU A 94 9.23 -5.30 -9.40
C LEU A 94 7.97 -6.16 -9.46
N SER A 95 8.04 -7.41 -9.01
CA SER A 95 6.88 -8.31 -9.01
C SER A 95 5.79 -7.86 -8.04
N GLY A 96 6.16 -7.20 -6.93
CA GLY A 96 5.20 -6.68 -5.95
C GLY A 96 4.67 -5.27 -6.26
N GLU A 97 5.30 -4.53 -7.18
CA GLU A 97 5.03 -3.10 -7.41
C GLU A 97 3.54 -2.83 -7.64
N ARG A 98 2.93 -3.53 -8.60
CA ARG A 98 1.55 -3.29 -9.01
C ARG A 98 0.57 -3.60 -7.88
N THR A 99 0.73 -4.76 -7.25
CA THR A 99 -0.13 -5.17 -6.13
C THR A 99 -0.01 -4.19 -4.94
N ALA A 100 1.21 -3.80 -4.56
CA ALA A 100 1.44 -2.82 -3.49
C ALA A 100 0.81 -1.46 -3.80
N LEU A 101 0.98 -0.95 -5.03
CA LEU A 101 0.39 0.31 -5.46
C LEU A 101 -1.15 0.26 -5.47
N ASN A 102 -1.75 -0.85 -5.89
CA ASN A 102 -3.20 -0.99 -5.92
C ASN A 102 -3.81 -0.88 -4.50
N PHE A 103 -3.21 -1.56 -3.51
CA PHE A 103 -3.64 -1.42 -2.11
C PHE A 103 -3.43 0.00 -1.59
N ALA A 104 -2.22 0.56 -1.76
CA ALA A 104 -1.88 1.90 -1.29
C ALA A 104 -2.83 2.96 -1.87
N GLN A 105 -3.11 2.90 -3.17
CA GLN A 105 -4.00 3.85 -3.85
C GLN A 105 -5.44 3.74 -3.37
N LEU A 106 -5.97 2.52 -3.23
CA LEU A 106 -7.34 2.31 -2.77
C LEU A 106 -7.55 2.83 -1.34
N LEU A 107 -6.64 2.46 -0.44
CA LEU A 107 -6.73 2.78 0.97
C LEU A 107 -6.47 4.28 1.22
N ALA A 108 -5.40 4.83 0.64
CA ALA A 108 -5.10 6.26 0.75
C ALA A 108 -6.20 7.12 0.08
N GLY A 109 -6.74 6.69 -1.06
CA GLY A 109 -7.85 7.37 -1.73
C GLY A 109 -9.11 7.42 -0.84
N THR A 110 -9.45 6.31 -0.20
CA THR A 110 -10.58 6.23 0.74
C THR A 110 -10.36 7.12 1.97
N ALA A 111 -9.16 7.10 2.55
CA ALA A 111 -8.79 7.95 3.69
C ALA A 111 -8.82 9.44 3.33
N THR A 112 -8.35 9.80 2.13
CA THR A 112 -8.34 11.18 1.62
C THR A 112 -9.76 11.70 1.42
N ALA A 113 -10.63 10.93 0.77
CA ALA A 113 -12.04 11.29 0.58
C ALA A 113 -12.76 11.44 1.94
N THR A 114 -12.51 10.52 2.87
CA THR A 114 -13.06 10.58 4.24
C THR A 114 -12.60 11.84 4.96
N ARG A 115 -11.31 12.19 4.89
CA ARG A 115 -10.76 13.41 5.49
C ARG A 115 -11.43 14.67 4.94
N ALA A 116 -11.68 14.73 3.63
CA ALA A 116 -12.40 15.85 3.03
C ALA A 116 -13.82 16.00 3.60
N MET A 117 -14.59 14.90 3.70
CA MET A 117 -15.94 14.93 4.29
C MET A 117 -15.94 15.31 5.77
N VAL A 118 -14.95 14.83 6.54
CA VAL A 118 -14.79 15.21 7.95
C VAL A 118 -14.48 16.70 8.10
N ARG A 119 -13.73 17.30 7.17
CA ARG A 119 -13.45 18.74 7.17
C ARG A 119 -14.73 19.57 7.00
N GLU A 120 -15.68 19.12 6.16
CA GLU A 120 -16.95 19.83 5.93
C GLU A 120 -17.85 19.93 7.18
N ILE A 121 -17.74 18.98 8.11
CA ILE A 121 -18.54 18.95 9.35
C ILE A 121 -17.75 19.45 10.58
N GLN A 122 -16.57 20.04 10.38
CA GLN A 122 -15.79 20.62 11.47
C GLN A 122 -16.58 21.71 12.20
N GLY A 123 -16.49 21.72 13.53
CA GLY A 123 -17.24 22.64 14.39
C GLY A 123 -18.66 22.17 14.74
N THR A 124 -19.09 21.02 14.24
CA THR A 124 -20.35 20.38 14.65
C THR A 124 -20.11 19.25 15.66
N GLN A 125 -21.19 18.70 16.23
CA GLN A 125 -21.16 17.46 17.01
C GLN A 125 -21.43 16.21 16.16
N ALA A 126 -21.56 16.36 14.84
CA ALA A 126 -21.84 15.25 13.95
C ALA A 126 -20.61 14.34 13.79
N GLN A 127 -20.86 13.05 13.57
CA GLN A 127 -19.83 12.06 13.25
C GLN A 127 -20.12 11.46 11.88
N LEU A 128 -19.07 11.34 11.06
CA LEU A 128 -19.13 10.62 9.81
C LEU A 128 -19.02 9.11 10.09
N LEU A 129 -19.96 8.33 9.55
CA LEU A 129 -19.99 6.87 9.67
C LEU A 129 -19.89 6.23 8.28
N ASP A 130 -19.33 5.03 8.23
CA ASP A 130 -19.29 4.20 7.03
C ASP A 130 -20.57 3.35 6.89
N THR A 131 -20.62 2.52 5.86
CA THR A 131 -21.77 1.64 5.58
C THR A 131 -21.30 0.28 5.07
N ARG A 132 -22.23 -0.66 4.90
CA ARG A 132 -21.96 -1.96 4.23
C ARG A 132 -21.88 -1.86 2.70
N LYS A 133 -21.86 -0.66 2.11
CA LYS A 133 -21.69 -0.44 0.67
C LYS A 133 -20.20 -0.32 0.34
N THR A 134 -19.49 -1.44 0.47
CA THR A 134 -18.04 -1.53 0.28
C THR A 134 -17.73 -2.28 -1.02
N LEU A 135 -16.49 -2.12 -1.52
CA LEU A 135 -15.98 -3.01 -2.55
C LEU A 135 -15.95 -4.45 -2.00
N PRO A 136 -16.36 -5.46 -2.78
CA PRO A 136 -16.20 -6.86 -2.39
C PRO A 136 -14.72 -7.25 -2.30
N GLY A 137 -14.35 -8.02 -1.28
CA GLY A 137 -13.00 -8.50 -1.00
C GLY A 137 -12.81 -8.85 0.47
#